data_AF-A0A6I4HZ99-F1
#
_entry.id   AF-A0A6I4HZ99-F1
#
_cell.length_a   1.000
_cell.length_b   1.000
_cell.length_c   1.000
_cell.angle_alpha   90.00
_cell.angle_beta   90.00
_cell.angle_gamma   90.00
#
_symmetry.space_group_name_H-M   'P 1'
#
loop_
_entity.id
_entity.type
_entity.pdbx_description
1 polymer ?
#
loop_
_entity_poly.entity_id
_entity_poly.type
_entity_poly.pdbx_seq_one_letter_code
_entity_poly.pdbx_strand_id
1 'polypeptide(L)'
;MKILLSPQLLRFLLNYGFRFCLSKTSKYSKKSSKITILLKPVFTRPDIHNLPDGYDTYFNIVVEPAQMAYGIDGTTVLVKLDGETFLAYVKSILIPIPGKKLSHE
;
A
#
# COMPACT_ATOMS: atom_id res chain seq x y z
N MET A 1 0.28 -11.16 4.05
CA MET A 1 1.05 -10.34 5.01
C MET A 1 0.45 -8.94 5.12
N LYS A 2 0.60 -8.25 6.26
CA LYS A 2 0.24 -6.83 6.43
C LYS A 2 1.50 -6.03 6.73
N ILE A 3 1.73 -4.93 6.01
CA ILE A 3 2.96 -4.13 6.09
C ILE A 3 2.56 -2.66 6.18
N LEU A 4 3.33 -1.84 6.91
CA LEU A 4 3.09 -0.40 6.92
C LEU A 4 3.26 0.18 5.51
N LEU A 5 2.31 1.02 5.10
CA LEU A 5 2.46 1.77 3.85
C LEU A 5 3.63 2.75 3.98
N SER A 6 4.51 2.74 2.99
CA SER A 6 5.66 3.63 2.89
C SER A 6 5.87 4.08 1.44
N PRO A 7 6.62 5.15 1.17
CA PRO A 7 6.88 5.59 -0.21
C PRO A 7 7.63 4.53 -1.03
N GLN A 8 8.51 3.76 -0.38
CA GLN A 8 9.23 2.65 -1.00
C GLN A 8 8.28 1.51 -1.40
N LEU A 9 7.37 1.13 -0.51
CA LEU A 9 6.37 0.11 -0.82
C LEU A 9 5.43 0.58 -1.93
N LEU A 10 4.97 1.83 -1.89
CA LEU A 10 4.14 2.41 -2.94
C LEU A 10 4.83 2.36 -4.31
N ARG A 11 6.10 2.76 -4.39
CA ARG A 11 6.90 2.71 -5.61
C ARG A 11 7.04 1.28 -6.13
N PHE A 12 7.28 0.31 -5.23
CA PHE A 12 7.29 -1.09 -5.60
C PHE A 12 5.96 -1.53 -6.21
N LEU A 13 4.83 -1.21 -5.56
CA LEU A 13 3.50 -1.60 -6.03
C LEU A 13 3.18 -1.04 -7.42
N LEU A 14 3.56 0.22 -7.66
CA LEU A 14 3.43 0.88 -8.97
C LEU A 14 4.25 0.17 -10.04
N ASN A 15 5.52 -0.14 -9.75
CA ASN A 15 6.40 -0.85 -10.68
C ASN A 15 5.96 -2.28 -10.94
N TYR A 16 5.36 -2.93 -9.94
CA TYR A 16 4.80 -4.28 -10.04
C TYR A 16 3.52 -4.31 -10.88
N GLY A 17 2.89 -3.15 -11.11
CA GLY A 17 1.73 -2.99 -12.00
C GLY A 17 0.41 -2.77 -11.28
N PHE A 18 0.38 -2.65 -9.95
CA PHE A 18 -0.84 -2.31 -9.24
C PHE A 18 -1.29 -0.88 -9.55
N ARG A 19 -2.60 -0.69 -9.73
CA ARG A 19 -3.20 0.61 -10.11
C ARG A 19 -4.23 1.11 -9.12
N PHE A 20 -4.86 0.21 -8.36
CA PHE A 20 -5.88 0.57 -7.39
C PHE A 20 -5.63 -0.14 -6.06
N CYS A 21 -6.23 0.37 -5.00
CA CYS A 21 -6.23 -0.24 -3.67
C CYS A 21 -7.65 -0.31 -3.15
N LEU A 22 -8.14 -1.52 -2.85
CA LEU A 22 -9.35 -1.67 -2.02
C LEU A 22 -9.03 -1.16 -0.62
N SER A 23 -9.95 -0.43 -0.01
CA SER A 23 -9.75 0.17 1.31
C SER A 23 -10.78 -0.34 2.32
N LYS A 24 -10.29 -0.70 3.49
CA LYS A 24 -11.10 -1.03 4.67
C LYS A 24 -10.66 -0.12 5.81
N THR A 25 -11.60 0.59 6.42
CA THR A 25 -11.31 1.39 7.61
C THR A 25 -11.80 0.67 8.87
N SER A 26 -10.98 0.64 9.91
CA SER A 26 -11.34 0.03 11.19
C SER A 26 -10.90 0.92 12.35
N LYS A 27 -11.83 1.19 13.28
CA LYS A 27 -11.54 1.90 14.52
C LYS A 27 -11.12 0.89 15.58
N TYR A 28 -9.94 1.05 16.18
CA TYR A 28 -9.56 0.25 17.35
C TYR A 28 -9.99 1.00 18.61
N SER A 29 -10.72 0.34 19.52
CA SER A 29 -11.06 0.86 20.86
C SER A 29 -10.58 -0.16 21.89
N LYS A 30 -9.76 0.21 22.88
CA LYS A 30 -10.24 0.74 24.17
C LYS A 30 -9.32 1.77 24.87
N LYS A 31 -8.14 2.11 24.33
CA LYS A 31 -7.18 3.03 25.01
C LYS A 31 -6.41 4.00 24.10
N SER A 32 -6.58 3.90 22.78
CA SER A 32 -5.93 4.80 21.82
C SER A 32 -6.86 5.07 20.67
N SER A 33 -7.21 6.33 20.42
CA SER A 33 -8.07 6.80 19.32
C SER A 33 -7.38 6.69 17.95
N LYS A 34 -6.72 5.56 17.66
CA LYS A 34 -5.96 5.35 16.43
C LYS A 34 -6.82 4.68 15.37
N ILE A 35 -6.94 5.33 14.23
CA ILE A 35 -7.64 4.80 13.05
C ILE A 35 -6.69 3.84 12.34
N THR A 36 -7.20 2.71 11.85
CA THR A 36 -6.42 1.82 10.98
C THR A 36 -7.08 1.71 9.62
N ILE A 37 -6.32 1.99 8.57
CA ILE A 37 -6.75 1.79 7.18
C ILE A 37 -5.99 0.58 6.64
N LEU A 38 -6.71 -0.39 6.09
CA LEU A 38 -6.14 -1.54 5.41
C LEU A 38 -6.38 -1.41 3.90
N LEU A 39 -5.29 -1.32 3.15
CA LEU A 39 -5.29 -1.27 1.69
C LEU A 39 -4.97 -2.66 1.12
N LYS A 40 -5.69 -3.10 0.09
CA LYS A 40 -5.35 -4.28 -0.70
C LYS A 40 -5.10 -3.85 -2.16
N PRO A 41 -3.85 -3.88 -2.65
CA PRO A 41 -3.54 -3.53 -4.03
C PRO A 41 -4.20 -4.48 -5.02
N VAL A 42 -4.69 -3.94 -6.13
CA VAL A 42 -5.31 -4.67 -7.24
C VAL A 42 -4.90 -4.06 -8.58
N PHE A 43 -4.82 -4.90 -9.62
CA PHE A 43 -4.37 -4.50 -10.95
C PHE A 43 -5.44 -3.73 -11.73
N THR A 44 -6.69 -4.15 -11.61
CA THR A 44 -7.83 -3.61 -12.36
C THR A 44 -8.69 -2.71 -11.49
N ARG A 45 -9.45 -1.83 -12.14
CA ARG A 45 -10.41 -0.95 -11.44
C ARG A 45 -11.52 -1.79 -10.81
N PRO A 46 -11.74 -1.70 -9.49
CA PRO A 46 -12.87 -2.36 -8.84
C PRO A 46 -14.21 -1.73 -9.22
N ASP A 47 -15.26 -2.53 -9.17
CA ASP A 47 -16.64 -2.05 -9.17
C ASP A 47 -17.05 -1.67 -7.75
N ILE A 48 -17.45 -0.41 -7.54
CA ILE A 48 -17.85 0.12 -6.23
C ILE A 48 -19.07 -0.61 -5.66
N HIS A 49 -19.93 -1.17 -6.51
CA HIS A 49 -21.14 -1.88 -6.09
C HIS A 49 -20.89 -3.37 -5.81
N ASN A 50 -19.69 -3.88 -6.13
CA ASN A 50 -19.33 -5.29 -5.98
C ASN A 50 -17.92 -5.43 -5.38
N LEU A 51 -17.70 -4.76 -4.24
CA LEU A 51 -16.47 -4.91 -3.49
C LEU A 51 -16.49 -6.20 -2.64
N PRO A 52 -15.33 -6.86 -2.44
CA PRO A 52 -15.24 -7.98 -1.53
C PRO A 52 -15.62 -7.60 -0.09
N ASP A 53 -16.16 -8.56 0.66
CA ASP A 53 -16.64 -8.32 2.02
C ASP A 53 -15.64 -7.59 2.92
N GLY A 54 -16.17 -6.54 3.56
CA GLY A 54 -15.44 -5.73 4.52
C GLY A 54 -14.49 -4.71 3.91
N TYR A 55 -14.52 -4.47 2.60
CA TYR A 55 -13.92 -3.28 1.99
C TYR A 55 -15.03 -2.26 1.68
N ASP A 56 -14.77 -1.00 2.04
CA ASP A 56 -15.79 0.06 2.04
C ASP A 56 -15.69 0.93 0.77
N THR A 57 -14.49 1.00 0.17
CA THR A 57 -14.22 1.82 -1.03
C THR A 57 -12.96 1.32 -1.74
N TYR A 58 -12.55 1.97 -2.83
CA TYR A 58 -11.25 1.82 -3.45
C TYR A 58 -10.64 3.16 -3.84
N PHE A 59 -9.32 3.21 -3.92
CA PHE A 59 -8.56 4.38 -4.34
C PHE A 59 -7.69 4.08 -5.56
N ASN A 60 -7.44 5.10 -6.37
CA ASN A 60 -6.35 5.04 -7.34
C ASN A 60 -5.02 5.16 -6.59
N ILE A 61 -4.09 4.21 -6.82
CA ILE A 61 -2.85 4.12 -6.05
C ILE A 61 -1.97 5.38 -6.14
N VAL A 62 -2.08 6.17 -7.22
CA VAL A 62 -1.30 7.40 -7.40
C VAL A 62 -1.92 8.63 -6.73
N VAL A 63 -3.12 8.53 -6.15
CA VAL A 63 -3.82 9.66 -5.54
C VAL A 63 -3.76 9.54 -4.01
N GLU A 64 -4.78 8.96 -3.37
CA GLU A 64 -4.87 8.93 -1.91
C GLU A 64 -3.78 8.06 -1.27
N PRO A 65 -3.46 6.84 -1.77
CA PRO A 65 -2.38 6.03 -1.21
C PRO A 65 -1.01 6.70 -1.36
N ALA A 66 -0.81 7.55 -2.38
CA ALA A 66 0.43 8.30 -2.53
C ALA A 66 0.62 9.34 -1.42
N GLN A 67 -0.46 9.98 -0.98
CA GLN A 67 -0.46 10.89 0.16
C GLN A 67 -0.29 10.13 1.47
N MET A 68 -1.06 9.03 1.65
CA MET A 68 -1.00 8.16 2.84
C MET A 68 0.38 7.57 3.09
N ALA A 69 1.17 7.35 2.04
CA ALA A 69 2.51 6.76 2.14
C ALA A 69 3.50 7.61 2.93
N TYR A 70 3.28 8.92 3.06
CA TYR A 70 4.09 9.81 3.91
C TYR A 70 3.63 9.84 5.37
N GLY A 71 2.60 9.06 5.71
CA GLY A 71 2.01 9.01 7.04
C GLY A 71 0.85 9.99 7.21
N ILE A 72 -0.08 9.64 8.10
CA ILE A 72 -1.22 10.47 8.50
C ILE A 72 -1.27 10.44 10.02
N ASP A 73 -1.38 11.60 10.64
CA ASP A 73 -1.43 11.67 12.10
C ASP A 73 -2.63 10.89 12.66
N GLY A 74 -2.41 10.24 13.81
CA GLY A 74 -3.42 9.38 14.45
C GLY A 74 -3.89 8.17 13.63
N THR A 75 -3.27 7.88 12.47
CA THR A 75 -3.73 6.84 11.55
C THR A 75 -2.60 5.88 11.16
N THR A 76 -2.86 4.58 11.31
CA THR A 76 -1.97 3.53 10.80
C THR A 76 -2.50 3.03 9.47
N VAL A 77 -1.72 3.16 8.40
CA VAL A 77 -2.08 2.64 7.07
C VAL A 77 -1.29 1.37 6.78
N LEU A 78 -1.98 0.25 6.62
CA LEU A 78 -1.40 -1.05 6.34
C LEU A 78 -1.75 -1.51 4.93
N VAL A 79 -0.83 -2.18 4.25
CA VAL A 79 -1.06 -2.83 2.96
C VAL A 79 -1.09 -4.35 3.15
N LYS A 80 -2.16 -4.99 2.66
CA LYS A 80 -2.31 -6.45 2.61
C LYS A 80 -1.76 -6.97 1.28
N LEU A 81 -0.67 -7.73 1.36
CA LEU A 81 -0.08 -8.44 0.23
C LEU A 81 -0.31 -9.95 0.36
N ASP A 82 -0.44 -10.65 -0.77
CA ASP A 82 -0.27 -12.10 -0.84
C ASP A 82 1.21 -12.50 -0.62
N GLY A 83 1.48 -13.81 -0.57
CA GLY A 83 2.82 -14.32 -0.30
C GLY A 83 3.83 -14.01 -1.41
N GLU A 84 3.42 -14.15 -2.67
CA GLU A 84 4.29 -13.96 -3.83
C GLU A 84 4.69 -12.49 -3.97
N THR A 85 3.71 -11.59 -3.90
CA THR A 85 3.93 -10.14 -3.95
C THR A 85 4.80 -9.67 -2.78
N PHE A 86 4.59 -10.22 -1.58
CA PHE A 86 5.44 -9.90 -0.43
C PHE A 86 6.89 -10.32 -0.64
N LEU A 87 7.13 -11.54 -1.13
CA LEU A 87 8.48 -12.03 -1.41
C LEU A 87 9.15 -11.20 -2.50
N ALA A 88 8.42 -10.80 -3.54
CA ALA A 88 8.92 -9.91 -4.57
C ALA A 88 9.32 -8.53 -4.00
N TYR A 89 8.50 -7.96 -3.10
CA TYR A 89 8.84 -6.72 -2.42
C TYR A 89 10.12 -6.85 -1.61
N VAL A 90 10.23 -7.87 -0.75
CA VAL A 90 11.43 -8.10 0.07
C VAL A 90 12.68 -8.26 -0.80
N LYS A 91 12.60 -9.04 -1.89
CA LYS A 91 13.70 -9.17 -2.87
C LYS A 91 14.10 -7.82 -3.48
N SER A 92 13.13 -6.96 -3.81
CA SER A 92 13.40 -5.63 -4.36
C SER A 92 14.12 -4.67 -3.40
N ILE A 93 14.06 -4.94 -2.10
CA ILE A 93 14.75 -4.15 -1.06
C ILE A 93 16.14 -4.73 -0.77
N LEU A 94 16.25 -6.06 -0.70
CA LEU A 94 17.48 -6.74 -0.28
C LEU A 94 18.53 -6.86 -1.39
N ILE A 95 18.12 -6.82 -2.66
CA ILE A 95 19.05 -6.93 -3.78
C ILE A 95 19.42 -5.50 -4.25
N PRO A 96 20.65 -5.02 -3.98
CA PRO A 96 21.10 -3.76 -4.55
C PRO A 96 21.10 -3.87 -6.07
N ILE A 97 20.45 -2.93 -6.76
CA ILE A 97 20.47 -2.85 -8.22
C ILE A 97 21.90 -2.46 -8.62
N PRO A 98 22.68 -3.33 -9.28
CA PRO A 98 23.96 -2.92 -9.84
C PRO A 98 23.68 -1.98 -11.02
N GLY A 99 24.06 -0.70 -10.91
CA GLY A 99 24.17 0.15 -12.11
C GLY A 99 23.61 1.56 -12.10
N LYS A 100 23.20 2.18 -10.97
CA LYS A 100 23.05 3.64 -10.95
C LYS A 100 24.38 4.30 -10.61
N LYS A 101 25.19 4.59 -11.65
CA LYS A 101 26.25 5.59 -11.53
C LYS A 101 25.60 6.90 -11.08
N LEU A 102 25.98 7.38 -9.92
CA LEU A 102 25.79 8.78 -9.54
C LEU A 102 26.71 9.60 -10.45
N SER A 103 26.18 10.09 -11.57
CA SER A 103 26.80 11.21 -12.26
C SER A 103 26.56 12.44 -11.39
N HIS A 104 27.58 12.81 -10.61
CA HIS A 104 27.73 14.18 -10.14
C HIS A 104 28.36 14.95 -11.31
N GLU A 105 27.53 15.72 -12.01
CA GLU A 105 27.95 16.95 -12.69
C GLU A 105 27.38 18.13 -11.90
#